data_AF-A0A5C6DXY6-F1
#
_entry.id   AF-A0A5C6DXY6-F1
#
_cell.length_a   1.000
_cell.length_b   1.000
_cell.length_c   1.000
_cell.angle_alpha   90.00
_cell.angle_beta   90.00
_cell.angle_gamma   90.00
#
_symmetry.space_group_name_H-M   'P 1'
#
loop_
_entity.id
_entity.type
_entity.pdbx_description
1 polymer ?
#
loop_
_entity_poly.entity_id
_entity_poly.type
_entity_poly.pdbx_seq_one_letter_code
_entity_poly.pdbx_strand_id
1 'polypeptide(L)'
;MRLLVLLALYPTFAAIYPQSATAAPIVVGTVIDSFDDPTPQINSLDYLTASPTRTTYSARTDPSILGLEREMFFEVTQNPGLQASVNVLPILGGVLNVNNGAGVKSTSRVLWDGIGTSSLNTDLTNGGVDNLLAASLISVDQTAELTFRLVDTSSRTATLTRSNLSSGTELFEFADFTQTSGFDFRSIRSVELAVTGPEGVDLNLDFYGTAHVVPEPTALSGLLSLFVWGVAAKRRKRR
;
A
#
# COMPACT_ATOMS: atom_id res chain seq x y z
N MET A 1 -45.43 4.34 -59.65
CA MET A 1 -44.28 4.59 -58.74
C MET A 1 -44.57 3.88 -57.43
N ARG A 2 -44.01 2.68 -57.20
CA ARG A 2 -44.30 1.84 -56.02
C ARG A 2 -43.18 2.01 -55.00
N LEU A 3 -43.55 2.50 -53.80
CA LEU A 3 -42.65 2.71 -52.67
C LEU A 3 -42.39 1.35 -51.99
N LEU A 4 -41.15 0.87 -52.02
CA LEU A 4 -40.73 -0.36 -51.34
C LEU A 4 -40.27 0.01 -49.92
N VAL A 5 -41.03 -0.40 -48.90
CA VAL A 5 -40.67 -0.20 -47.49
C VAL A 5 -39.84 -1.39 -47.02
N LEU A 6 -38.56 -1.15 -46.74
CA LEU A 6 -37.60 -2.14 -46.24
C LEU A 6 -37.67 -2.15 -44.70
N LEU A 7 -38.30 -3.18 -44.10
CA LEU A 7 -38.25 -3.41 -42.66
C LEU A 7 -36.88 -4.03 -42.30
N ALA A 8 -36.02 -3.28 -41.62
CA ALA A 8 -34.78 -3.80 -41.06
C ALA A 8 -35.05 -4.48 -39.71
N LEU A 9 -34.82 -5.79 -39.63
CA LEU A 9 -34.81 -6.56 -38.38
C LEU A 9 -33.47 -6.32 -37.68
N TYR A 10 -33.47 -5.60 -36.56
CA TYR A 10 -32.28 -5.46 -35.72
C TYR A 10 -32.12 -6.69 -34.81
N PRO A 11 -30.96 -7.36 -34.80
CA PRO A 11 -30.68 -8.40 -33.83
C PRO A 11 -30.53 -7.76 -32.44
N THR A 12 -31.34 -8.22 -31.49
CA THR A 12 -31.18 -7.93 -30.06
C THR A 12 -29.90 -8.60 -29.56
N PHE A 13 -28.80 -7.85 -29.51
CA PHE A 13 -27.62 -8.27 -28.77
C PHE A 13 -27.94 -8.28 -27.28
N ALA A 14 -27.94 -9.48 -26.68
CA ALA A 14 -27.94 -9.59 -25.23
C ALA A 14 -26.62 -9.02 -24.70
N ALA A 15 -26.69 -7.92 -23.95
CA ALA A 15 -25.53 -7.38 -23.26
C ALA A 15 -25.04 -8.40 -22.23
N ILE A 16 -23.87 -8.99 -22.47
CA ILE A 16 -23.15 -9.77 -21.46
C ILE A 16 -22.57 -8.73 -20.51
N TYR A 17 -23.24 -8.49 -19.38
CA TYR A 17 -22.65 -7.70 -18.31
C TYR A 17 -21.52 -8.53 -17.69
N PRO A 18 -20.26 -8.04 -17.70
CA PRO A 18 -19.20 -8.70 -16.98
C PRO A 18 -19.63 -8.78 -15.51
N GLN A 19 -19.63 -9.99 -14.94
CA GLN A 19 -19.80 -10.11 -13.50
C GLN A 19 -18.56 -9.51 -12.86
N SER A 20 -18.75 -8.43 -12.11
CA SER A 20 -17.69 -7.87 -11.26
C SER A 20 -17.27 -8.97 -10.29
N ALA A 21 -16.06 -9.50 -10.46
CA ALA A 21 -15.46 -10.35 -9.45
C ALA A 21 -15.33 -9.51 -8.18
N THR A 22 -15.94 -9.95 -7.08
CA THR A 22 -15.68 -9.38 -5.77
C THR A 22 -14.23 -9.69 -5.41
N ALA A 23 -13.46 -8.66 -5.06
CA ALA A 23 -12.12 -8.89 -4.54
C ALA A 23 -12.24 -9.67 -3.23
N ALA A 24 -11.41 -10.70 -3.07
CA ALA A 24 -11.37 -11.46 -1.83
C ALA A 24 -11.02 -10.53 -0.66
N PRO A 25 -11.63 -10.74 0.53
CA PRO A 25 -11.40 -9.87 1.67
C PRO A 25 -9.95 -9.95 2.15
N ILE A 26 -9.37 -8.79 2.43
CA ILE A 26 -8.03 -8.65 3.02
C ILE A 26 -8.20 -8.57 4.54
N VAL A 27 -7.45 -9.39 5.26
CA VAL A 27 -7.36 -9.33 6.72
C VAL A 27 -6.01 -8.76 7.09
N VAL A 28 -6.03 -7.65 7.84
CA VAL A 28 -4.82 -7.02 8.37
C VAL A 28 -4.27 -7.87 9.51
N GLY A 29 -2.97 -8.13 9.46
CA GLY A 29 -2.20 -8.82 10.48
C GLY A 29 -1.48 -7.83 11.40
N THR A 30 -0.15 -7.94 11.48
CA THR A 30 0.70 -7.05 12.28
C THR A 30 0.72 -5.65 11.68
N VAL A 31 0.32 -4.66 12.48
CA VAL A 31 0.47 -3.24 12.15
C VAL A 31 1.95 -2.88 12.26
N ILE A 32 2.50 -2.25 11.22
CA ILE A 32 3.88 -1.74 11.24
C ILE A 32 3.89 -0.29 11.70
N ASP A 33 3.00 0.54 11.18
CA ASP A 33 2.81 1.92 11.63
C ASP A 33 1.40 2.37 11.24
N SER A 34 0.67 2.97 12.19
CA SER A 34 -0.61 3.63 11.91
C SER A 34 -0.49 5.14 11.82
N PHE A 35 0.69 5.71 12.09
CA PHE A 35 0.95 7.15 12.06
C PHE A 35 0.02 8.00 12.96
N ASP A 36 -0.74 7.36 13.86
CA ASP A 36 -1.69 8.01 14.78
C ASP A 36 -1.02 8.79 15.90
N ASP A 37 0.27 8.55 16.14
CA ASP A 37 0.99 9.18 17.24
C ASP A 37 1.12 10.70 17.00
N PRO A 38 0.85 11.53 18.04
CA PRO A 38 0.77 12.98 17.88
C PRO A 38 2.15 13.67 17.80
N THR A 39 3.23 12.95 17.49
CA THR A 39 4.61 13.41 17.66
C THR A 39 5.50 13.21 16.44
N PRO A 40 6.39 14.19 16.23
CA PRO A 40 6.25 15.43 15.50
C PRO A 40 6.39 15.26 13.98
N GLN A 41 5.88 16.29 13.33
CA GLN A 41 6.06 16.62 11.93
C GLN A 41 7.51 17.04 11.66
N ILE A 42 8.13 16.59 10.56
CA ILE A 42 9.23 17.35 9.95
C ILE A 42 8.55 18.51 9.20
N ASN A 43 8.01 19.45 10.00
CA ASN A 43 7.37 20.65 9.49
C ASN A 43 8.36 21.35 8.59
N SER A 44 7.95 21.52 7.33
CA SER A 44 8.57 22.28 6.27
C SER A 44 10.03 22.63 6.54
N LEU A 45 10.93 22.03 5.77
CA LEU A 45 12.25 22.63 5.60
C LEU A 45 12.06 23.86 4.70
N ASP A 46 11.40 24.87 5.25
CA ASP A 46 11.21 26.18 4.65
C ASP A 46 12.61 26.72 4.38
N TYR A 47 13.04 26.59 3.11
CA TYR A 47 14.26 27.16 2.55
C TYR A 47 15.57 26.48 2.96
N LEU A 48 15.77 25.24 2.49
CA LEU A 48 17.10 24.63 2.50
C LEU A 48 17.97 25.26 1.42
N THR A 49 18.97 26.04 1.83
CA THR A 49 19.91 26.67 0.89
C THR A 49 21.07 25.75 0.48
N ALA A 50 21.14 24.51 1.01
CA ALA A 50 22.21 23.55 0.74
C ALA A 50 21.67 22.22 0.16
N SER A 51 22.46 21.60 -0.72
CA SER A 51 22.13 20.34 -1.41
C SER A 51 23.22 19.28 -1.15
N PRO A 52 22.87 18.03 -0.80
CA PRO A 52 21.56 17.59 -0.30
C PRO A 52 21.36 18.10 1.12
N THR A 53 20.12 18.43 1.49
CA THR A 53 19.79 18.55 2.91
C THR A 53 19.09 17.29 3.36
N ARG A 54 19.67 16.65 4.39
CA ARG A 54 19.13 15.49 5.07
C ARG A 54 18.64 15.91 6.45
N THR A 55 17.36 15.70 6.73
CA THR A 55 16.84 15.77 8.09
C THR A 55 16.56 14.35 8.57
N THR A 56 16.98 14.05 9.79
CA THR A 56 16.67 12.78 10.47
C THR A 56 15.81 13.11 11.67
N TYR A 57 14.73 12.36 11.84
CA TYR A 57 13.86 12.47 12.99
C TYR A 57 13.59 11.08 13.56
N SER A 58 13.68 10.89 14.87
CA SER A 58 13.35 9.62 15.53
C SER A 58 12.15 9.83 16.46
N ALA A 59 11.07 9.09 16.23
CA ALA A 59 9.87 9.16 17.05
C ALA A 59 10.15 8.71 18.48
N ARG A 60 9.37 9.27 19.41
CA ARG A 60 9.37 8.78 20.78
C ARG A 60 8.74 7.39 20.80
N THR A 61 9.16 6.55 21.75
CA THR A 61 8.59 5.23 22.03
C THR A 61 7.04 5.26 22.00
N ASP A 62 6.41 4.66 21.00
CA ASP A 62 4.94 4.60 20.83
C ASP A 62 4.47 3.18 20.47
N PRO A 63 3.43 2.63 21.13
CA PRO A 63 2.96 1.26 20.89
C PRO A 63 2.25 1.04 19.54
N SER A 64 1.87 2.10 18.82
CA SER A 64 1.30 2.01 17.47
C SER A 64 2.37 1.76 16.38
N ILE A 65 3.64 1.92 16.73
CA ILE A 65 4.80 1.74 15.86
C ILE A 65 5.44 0.38 16.16
N LEU A 66 5.66 -0.43 15.13
CA LEU A 66 6.42 -1.67 15.25
C LEU A 66 7.85 -1.38 15.68
N GLY A 67 8.30 -2.05 16.74
CA GLY A 67 9.60 -1.76 17.35
C GLY A 67 9.60 -0.51 18.24
N LEU A 68 8.44 0.12 18.43
CA LEU A 68 8.17 1.29 19.27
C LEU A 68 8.81 2.59 18.79
N GLU A 69 9.69 2.58 17.79
CA GLU A 69 10.39 3.74 17.28
C GLU A 69 10.37 3.70 15.74
N ARG A 70 10.25 4.88 15.14
CA ARG A 70 10.45 5.08 13.69
C ARG A 70 11.46 6.19 13.48
N GLU A 71 12.32 6.03 12.49
CA GLU A 71 13.19 7.09 12.01
C GLU A 71 12.72 7.57 10.64
N MET A 72 12.60 8.88 10.45
CA MET A 72 12.25 9.48 9.18
C MET A 72 13.46 10.22 8.61
N PHE A 73 13.74 9.97 7.34
CA PHE A 73 14.75 10.68 6.56
C PHE A 73 14.09 11.40 5.41
N PHE A 74 14.44 12.67 5.22
CA PHE A 74 13.98 13.45 4.09
C PHE A 74 15.16 14.06 3.36
N GLU A 75 15.21 13.89 2.05
CA GLU A 75 16.27 14.41 1.20
C GLU A 75 15.67 15.09 -0.04
N VAL A 76 15.92 16.39 -0.19
CA VAL A 76 15.59 17.11 -1.43
C VAL A 76 16.76 16.97 -2.40
N THR A 77 16.51 16.24 -3.49
CA THR A 77 17.52 15.90 -4.51
C THR A 77 17.59 16.93 -5.64
N GLN A 78 16.56 17.77 -5.80
CA GLN A 78 16.51 18.81 -6.83
C GLN A 78 15.77 20.05 -6.31
N ASN A 79 16.33 21.24 -6.57
CA ASN A 79 15.78 22.54 -6.18
C ASN A 79 15.48 22.70 -4.66
N PRO A 80 16.47 22.48 -3.77
CA PRO A 80 16.27 22.52 -2.31
C PRO A 80 15.80 23.88 -1.73
N GLY A 81 15.93 24.97 -2.49
CA GLY A 81 15.44 26.28 -2.07
C GLY A 81 13.92 26.48 -2.23
N LEU A 82 13.21 25.50 -2.78
CA LEU A 82 11.75 25.49 -2.93
C LEU A 82 11.12 24.61 -1.84
N GLN A 83 9.82 24.80 -1.60
CA GLN A 83 9.09 24.12 -0.53
C GLN A 83 8.97 22.61 -0.80
N ALA A 84 9.29 21.80 0.21
CA ALA A 84 8.95 20.39 0.26
C ALA A 84 8.95 19.91 1.72
N SER A 85 8.18 18.87 2.01
CA SER A 85 8.02 18.34 3.37
C SER A 85 7.65 16.87 3.41
N VAL A 86 7.94 16.25 4.55
CA VAL A 86 7.39 14.95 4.94
C VAL A 86 6.88 15.07 6.38
N ASN A 87 5.60 14.82 6.58
CA ASN A 87 4.94 15.04 7.86
C ASN A 87 4.13 13.82 8.26
N VAL A 88 3.99 13.61 9.56
CA VAL A 88 2.96 12.74 10.11
C VAL A 88 1.81 13.61 10.61
N LEU A 89 0.62 13.38 10.06
CA LEU A 89 -0.59 14.17 10.30
C LEU A 89 -1.59 13.36 11.14
N PRO A 90 -1.56 13.47 12.48
CA PRO A 90 -2.45 12.70 13.35
C PRO A 90 -3.93 13.10 13.23
N ILE A 91 -4.22 14.32 12.74
CA ILE A 91 -5.57 14.90 12.68
C ILE A 91 -6.50 14.14 11.70
N LEU A 92 -5.93 13.35 10.79
CA LEU A 92 -6.67 12.56 9.80
C LEU A 92 -6.71 11.07 10.14
N GLY A 93 -6.48 10.68 11.39
CA GLY A 93 -6.35 9.27 11.77
C GLY A 93 -5.00 8.68 11.40
N GLY A 94 -3.94 9.50 11.48
CA GLY A 94 -2.57 9.11 11.23
C GLY A 94 -2.22 8.99 9.74
N VAL A 95 -1.53 10.00 9.18
CA VAL A 95 -1.14 9.98 7.76
C VAL A 95 0.29 10.46 7.59
N LEU A 96 1.13 9.66 6.95
CA LEU A 96 2.37 10.10 6.33
C LEU A 96 2.05 10.91 5.07
N ASN A 97 2.26 12.21 5.15
CA ASN A 97 2.13 13.16 4.06
C ASN A 97 3.51 13.50 3.50
N VAL A 98 3.74 13.22 2.21
CA VAL A 98 4.88 13.72 1.44
C VAL A 98 4.34 14.79 0.51
N ASN A 99 4.93 15.98 0.53
CA ASN A 99 4.56 17.07 -0.36
C ASN A 99 5.81 17.68 -0.98
N ASN A 100 5.85 17.72 -2.30
CA ASN A 100 6.87 18.43 -3.04
C ASN A 100 6.23 19.61 -3.78
N GLY A 101 6.75 20.81 -3.56
CA GLY A 101 6.39 21.97 -4.36
C GLY A 101 6.76 21.78 -5.83
N ALA A 102 6.17 22.62 -6.68
CA ALA A 102 6.46 22.62 -8.11
C ALA A 102 7.96 22.74 -8.38
N GLY A 103 8.51 21.84 -9.21
CA GLY A 103 9.93 21.80 -9.52
C GLY A 103 10.81 21.07 -8.50
N VAL A 104 10.27 20.54 -7.40
CA VAL A 104 11.06 19.89 -6.34
C VAL A 104 10.99 18.38 -6.45
N LYS A 105 12.16 17.73 -6.43
CA LYS A 105 12.27 16.26 -6.32
C LYS A 105 12.89 15.87 -5.00
N SER A 106 12.25 14.97 -4.27
CA SER A 106 12.72 14.48 -2.97
C SER A 106 12.71 12.96 -2.87
N THR A 107 13.34 12.45 -1.82
CA THR A 107 13.24 11.07 -1.35
C THR A 107 12.93 11.11 0.14
N SER A 108 11.81 10.50 0.51
CA SER A 108 11.41 10.30 1.90
C SER A 108 11.66 8.84 2.28
N ARG A 109 12.17 8.58 3.47
CA ARG A 109 12.32 7.21 4.01
C ARG A 109 11.78 7.15 5.42
N VAL A 110 11.12 6.06 5.76
CA VAL A 110 10.72 5.72 7.12
C VAL A 110 11.36 4.37 7.46
N LEU A 111 12.07 4.30 8.56
CA LEU A 111 12.78 3.13 9.07
C LEU A 111 12.17 2.70 10.39
N TRP A 112 11.86 1.42 10.49
CA TRP A 112 11.47 0.75 11.73
C TRP A 112 12.51 -0.34 12.00
N ASP A 113 13.36 -0.15 13.00
CA ASP A 113 14.42 -1.10 13.37
C ASP A 113 14.46 -1.44 14.87
N GLY A 114 13.60 -0.82 15.67
CA GLY A 114 13.51 -1.02 17.12
C GLY A 114 14.00 0.19 17.88
N ILE A 115 14.04 0.11 19.22
CA ILE A 115 14.52 1.22 20.03
C ILE A 115 16.05 1.35 19.91
N GLY A 116 16.54 2.52 19.51
CA GLY A 116 17.96 2.85 19.44
C GLY A 116 18.78 1.98 18.46
N THR A 117 19.58 1.05 18.98
CA THR A 117 20.40 0.13 18.15
C THR A 117 19.92 -1.32 18.22
N SER A 118 18.73 -1.52 18.80
CA SER A 118 18.11 -2.84 18.85
C SER A 118 17.62 -3.28 17.46
N SER A 119 17.10 -4.50 17.39
CA SER A 119 16.56 -5.12 16.19
C SER A 119 15.09 -5.41 16.45
N LEU A 120 14.23 -5.30 15.44
CA LEU A 120 12.80 -5.65 15.57
C LEU A 120 12.61 -7.08 16.09
N ASN A 121 13.42 -8.03 15.62
CA ASN A 121 13.33 -9.45 15.93
C ASN A 121 11.90 -9.99 15.83
N THR A 122 11.18 -9.58 14.78
CA THR A 122 9.75 -9.84 14.63
C THR A 122 9.45 -10.75 13.44
N ASP A 123 8.34 -11.48 13.53
CA ASP A 123 7.82 -12.32 12.45
C ASP A 123 6.74 -11.54 11.68
N LEU A 124 7.06 -11.10 10.45
CA LEU A 124 6.10 -10.42 9.58
C LEU A 124 5.14 -11.37 8.85
N THR A 125 5.37 -12.69 8.97
CA THR A 125 4.49 -13.69 8.38
C THR A 125 3.43 -14.18 9.35
N ASN A 126 3.47 -13.77 10.63
CA ASN A 126 2.57 -14.25 11.67
C ASN A 126 2.47 -15.79 11.67
N GLY A 127 3.63 -16.49 11.71
CA GLY A 127 3.70 -17.94 11.61
C GLY A 127 3.45 -18.52 10.21
N GLY A 128 3.48 -17.69 9.16
CA GLY A 128 3.18 -18.06 7.77
C GLY A 128 1.74 -17.81 7.32
N VAL A 129 0.93 -17.14 8.15
CA VAL A 129 -0.43 -16.73 7.81
C VAL A 129 -0.42 -15.50 6.89
N ASP A 130 0.34 -14.48 7.27
CA ASP A 130 0.48 -13.26 6.49
C ASP A 130 1.48 -13.48 5.35
N ASN A 131 1.10 -13.07 4.15
CA ASN A 131 1.85 -13.33 2.92
C ASN A 131 2.12 -12.06 2.09
N LEU A 132 1.67 -10.91 2.56
CA LEU A 132 1.87 -9.63 1.90
C LEU A 132 1.99 -8.48 2.90
N LEU A 133 2.53 -7.36 2.44
CA LEU A 133 2.37 -6.06 3.07
C LEU A 133 1.22 -5.32 2.39
N ALA A 134 0.49 -4.52 3.17
CA ALA A 134 -0.58 -3.66 2.69
C ALA A 134 -0.26 -2.21 3.07
N ALA A 135 -0.42 -1.30 2.11
CA ALA A 135 -0.35 0.14 2.33
C ALA A 135 -1.64 0.81 1.87
N SER A 136 -2.20 1.71 2.68
CA SER A 136 -3.38 2.50 2.30
C SER A 136 -2.94 3.86 1.78
N LEU A 137 -3.04 4.08 0.47
CA LEU A 137 -2.83 5.39 -0.14
C LEU A 137 -4.14 6.15 -0.21
N ILE A 138 -4.25 7.23 0.56
CA ILE A 138 -5.41 8.13 0.49
C ILE A 138 -5.39 8.87 -0.85
N SER A 139 -4.21 9.39 -1.23
CA SER A 139 -4.04 10.14 -2.46
C SER A 139 -2.60 10.07 -2.96
N VAL A 140 -2.45 10.10 -4.28
CA VAL A 140 -1.19 10.27 -5.00
C VAL A 140 -1.51 10.99 -6.30
N ASP A 141 -0.86 12.12 -6.57
CA ASP A 141 -1.20 12.99 -7.70
C ASP A 141 -0.27 12.81 -8.93
N GLN A 142 0.92 12.25 -8.72
CA GLN A 142 1.94 11.98 -9.73
C GLN A 142 2.44 10.53 -9.67
N THR A 143 3.29 10.13 -10.62
CA THR A 143 3.87 8.77 -10.67
C THR A 143 4.92 8.55 -9.58
N ALA A 144 4.49 8.43 -8.33
CA ALA A 144 5.33 8.05 -7.20
C ALA A 144 5.65 6.54 -7.23
N GLU A 145 6.69 6.18 -6.49
CA GLU A 145 7.15 4.82 -6.27
C GLU A 145 7.28 4.58 -4.76
N LEU A 146 6.80 3.42 -4.31
CA LEU A 146 7.09 2.90 -2.98
C LEU A 146 8.15 1.81 -3.11
N THR A 147 9.22 1.93 -2.33
CA THR A 147 10.24 0.89 -2.22
C THR A 147 10.31 0.39 -0.80
N PHE A 148 10.05 -0.91 -0.62
CA PHE A 148 10.28 -1.62 0.62
C PHE A 148 11.65 -2.26 0.62
N ARG A 149 12.40 -2.04 1.69
CA ARG A 149 13.65 -2.73 1.95
C ARG A 149 13.59 -3.35 3.34
N LEU A 150 13.64 -4.67 3.38
CA LEU A 150 13.61 -5.45 4.61
C LEU A 150 15.00 -6.01 4.87
N VAL A 151 15.43 -6.03 6.12
CA VAL A 151 16.67 -6.68 6.55
C VAL A 151 16.31 -7.72 7.59
N ASP A 152 16.77 -8.95 7.43
CA ASP A 152 16.58 -10.00 8.44
C ASP A 152 17.68 -9.98 9.51
N THR A 153 17.52 -10.75 10.59
CA THR A 153 18.49 -10.83 11.69
C THR A 153 19.84 -11.42 11.26
N SER A 154 19.89 -12.11 10.12
CA SER A 154 21.13 -12.59 9.47
C SER A 154 21.74 -11.54 8.52
N SER A 155 21.23 -10.31 8.54
CA SER A 155 21.67 -9.18 7.70
C SER A 155 21.51 -9.40 6.19
N ARG A 156 20.64 -10.31 5.77
CA ARG A 156 20.23 -10.44 4.37
C ARG A 156 19.18 -9.38 4.07
N THR A 157 19.14 -8.91 2.82
CA THR A 157 18.23 -7.84 2.39
C THR A 157 17.26 -8.39 1.34
N ALA A 158 15.99 -8.04 1.49
CA ALA A 158 14.97 -8.23 0.46
C ALA A 158 14.43 -6.88 0.04
N THR A 159 14.17 -6.67 -1.25
CA THR A 159 13.67 -5.39 -1.77
C THR A 159 12.55 -5.57 -2.78
N LEU A 160 11.53 -4.72 -2.66
CA LEU A 160 10.40 -4.65 -3.59
C LEU A 160 10.08 -3.19 -3.89
N THR A 161 10.02 -2.83 -5.17
CA THR A 161 9.61 -1.50 -5.63
C THR A 161 8.33 -1.61 -6.44
N ARG A 162 7.36 -0.76 -6.16
CA ARG A 162 6.12 -0.60 -6.93
C ARG A 162 6.04 0.83 -7.44
N SER A 163 5.88 0.96 -8.75
CA SER A 163 5.59 2.22 -9.44
C SER A 163 4.11 2.26 -9.88
N ASN A 164 3.68 3.39 -10.43
CA ASN A 164 2.31 3.58 -10.94
C ASN A 164 1.24 3.36 -9.87
N LEU A 165 1.50 3.88 -8.67
CA LEU A 165 0.60 3.78 -7.54
C LEU A 165 -0.75 4.41 -7.85
N SER A 166 -1.80 3.86 -7.25
CA SER A 166 -3.14 4.41 -7.28
C SER A 166 -3.65 4.69 -5.87
N SER A 167 -4.67 5.53 -5.73
CA SER A 167 -5.36 5.65 -4.44
C SER A 167 -6.12 4.37 -4.14
N GLY A 168 -6.14 3.99 -2.86
CA GLY A 168 -6.68 2.73 -2.37
C GLY A 168 -5.64 1.89 -1.64
N THR A 169 -5.93 0.59 -1.52
CA THR A 169 -5.03 -0.36 -0.87
C THR A 169 -4.08 -0.96 -1.88
N GLU A 170 -2.78 -0.69 -1.72
CA GLU A 170 -1.72 -1.34 -2.49
C GLU A 170 -1.22 -2.58 -1.74
N LEU A 171 -1.04 -3.68 -2.48
CA LEU A 171 -0.62 -4.97 -1.94
C LEU A 171 0.75 -5.37 -2.48
N PHE A 172 1.58 -5.90 -1.58
CA PHE A 172 2.97 -6.21 -1.82
C PHE A 172 3.26 -7.63 -1.34
N GLU A 173 3.10 -8.61 -2.23
CA GLU A 173 3.31 -10.01 -1.89
C GLU A 173 4.77 -10.27 -1.51
N PHE A 174 5.01 -11.05 -0.45
CA PHE A 174 6.38 -11.43 -0.06
C PHE A 174 7.10 -12.20 -1.17
N ALA A 175 6.35 -12.88 -2.05
CA ALA A 175 6.88 -13.57 -3.22
C ALA A 175 7.45 -12.61 -4.29
N ASP A 176 7.00 -11.35 -4.33
CA ASP A 176 7.47 -10.36 -5.29
C ASP A 176 8.81 -9.73 -4.87
N PHE A 177 9.25 -9.93 -3.62
CA PHE A 177 10.52 -9.41 -3.15
C PHE A 177 11.70 -10.06 -3.89
N THR A 178 12.62 -9.20 -4.32
CA THR A 178 13.87 -9.61 -4.93
C THR A 178 14.95 -9.83 -3.87
N GLN A 179 16.02 -10.55 -4.25
CA GLN A 179 17.16 -10.86 -3.37
C GLN A 179 16.81 -11.72 -2.14
N THR A 180 15.72 -12.49 -2.23
CA THR A 180 15.19 -13.32 -1.13
C THR A 180 15.94 -14.64 -0.89
N SER A 181 17.08 -14.89 -1.56
CA SER A 181 17.82 -16.14 -1.39
C SER A 181 18.31 -16.30 0.05
N GLY A 182 17.69 -17.25 0.76
CA GLY A 182 17.92 -17.48 2.17
C GLY A 182 17.26 -16.47 3.12
N PHE A 183 16.69 -15.36 2.62
CA PHE A 183 16.04 -14.34 3.46
C PHE A 183 14.91 -14.93 4.31
N ASP A 184 14.82 -14.55 5.59
CA ASP A 184 13.82 -15.05 6.52
C ASP A 184 12.85 -13.96 6.99
N PHE A 185 11.62 -13.98 6.45
CA PHE A 185 10.55 -13.05 6.85
C PHE A 185 10.02 -13.28 8.28
N ARG A 186 10.42 -14.37 8.95
CA ARG A 186 10.04 -14.65 10.35
C ARG A 186 10.97 -14.02 11.37
N SER A 187 12.11 -13.48 10.93
CA SER A 187 13.10 -12.89 11.80
C SER A 187 13.62 -11.59 11.18
N ILE A 188 12.75 -10.58 11.15
CA ILE A 188 13.06 -9.28 10.60
C ILE A 188 13.82 -8.44 11.62
N ARG A 189 14.90 -7.82 11.17
CA ARG A 189 15.70 -6.85 11.89
C ARG A 189 15.20 -5.43 11.68
N SER A 190 14.91 -5.06 10.43
CA SER A 190 14.43 -3.73 10.09
C SER A 190 13.52 -3.73 8.87
N VAL A 191 12.63 -2.75 8.82
CA VAL A 191 11.75 -2.44 7.69
C VAL A 191 12.02 -0.99 7.29
N GLU A 192 12.29 -0.74 6.01
CA GLU A 192 12.43 0.61 5.46
C GLU A 192 11.40 0.79 4.32
N LEU A 193 10.62 1.86 4.39
CA LEU A 193 9.75 2.34 3.32
C LEU A 193 10.36 3.61 2.74
N ALA A 194 10.67 3.60 1.45
CA ALA A 194 11.07 4.79 0.72
C ALA A 194 9.94 5.25 -0.23
N VAL A 195 9.66 6.54 -0.22
CA VAL A 195 8.79 7.22 -1.19
C VAL A 195 9.67 8.06 -2.09
N THR A 196 9.63 7.76 -3.39
CA THR A 196 10.31 8.52 -4.43
C THR A 196 9.30 8.95 -5.48
N GLY A 197 9.51 10.09 -6.11
CA GLY A 197 8.61 10.54 -7.17
C GLY A 197 9.24 11.60 -8.07
N PRO A 198 8.52 12.05 -9.10
CA PRO A 198 8.93 13.15 -9.95
C PRO A 198 8.82 14.49 -9.20
N GLU A 199 9.06 15.58 -9.92
CA GLU A 199 8.83 16.92 -9.40
C GLU A 199 7.35 17.14 -9.07
N GLY A 200 7.07 17.80 -7.94
CA GLY A 200 5.69 18.17 -7.59
C GLY A 200 4.82 17.01 -7.11
N VAL A 201 5.40 15.93 -6.60
CA VAL A 201 4.65 14.77 -6.07
C VAL A 201 4.06 15.08 -4.69
N ASP A 202 2.77 14.86 -4.56
CA ASP A 202 2.03 14.83 -3.31
C ASP A 202 1.46 13.43 -3.04
N LEU A 203 1.78 12.86 -1.88
CA LEU A 203 1.36 11.52 -1.48
C LEU A 203 0.90 11.51 -0.02
N ASN A 204 -0.24 10.86 0.23
CA ASN A 204 -0.78 10.63 1.57
C ASN A 204 -0.94 9.13 1.80
N LEU A 205 -0.24 8.61 2.81
CA LEU A 205 -0.27 7.21 3.21
C LEU A 205 -0.73 7.11 4.67
N ASP A 206 -1.80 6.36 4.91
CA ASP A 206 -2.43 6.23 6.22
C ASP A 206 -1.90 5.00 6.96
N PHE A 207 -2.14 3.82 6.39
CA PHE A 207 -1.90 2.57 7.06
C PHE A 207 -0.75 1.80 6.42
N TYR A 208 0.09 1.17 7.24
CA TYR A 208 1.08 0.19 6.81
C TYR A 208 1.16 -1.02 7.74
N GLY A 209 1.03 -2.22 7.19
CA GLY A 209 1.10 -3.47 7.95
C GLY A 209 1.20 -4.72 7.10
N THR A 210 1.27 -5.88 7.76
CA THR A 210 1.16 -7.19 7.11
C THR A 210 -0.31 -7.55 6.92
N ALA A 211 -0.60 -8.43 5.96
CA ALA A 211 -1.95 -8.93 5.75
C ALA A 211 -1.93 -10.28 5.03
N HIS A 212 -3.11 -10.87 4.92
CA HIS A 212 -3.38 -11.99 4.03
C HIS A 212 -4.73 -11.84 3.34
N VAL A 213 -4.83 -12.45 2.16
CA VAL A 213 -6.10 -12.57 1.44
C VAL A 213 -6.80 -13.84 1.93
N VAL A 214 -8.02 -13.69 2.44
CA VAL A 214 -8.84 -14.85 2.81
C VAL A 214 -9.54 -15.33 1.54
N PRO A 215 -9.29 -16.57 1.07
CA PRO A 215 -10.00 -17.10 -0.08
C PRO A 215 -11.50 -17.06 0.18
N GLU A 216 -12.27 -16.55 -0.79
CA GLU A 216 -13.72 -16.61 -0.69
C GLU A 216 -14.14 -18.07 -0.44
N PRO A 217 -15.01 -18.34 0.55
CA PRO A 217 -15.45 -19.70 0.81
C PRO A 217 -16.11 -20.24 -0.46
N THR A 218 -15.46 -21.18 -1.15
CA THR A 218 -16.01 -21.83 -2.35
C THR A 218 -17.38 -22.46 -2.09
N ALA A 219 -17.66 -22.78 -0.82
CA ALA A 219 -18.96 -23.20 -0.33
C ALA A 219 -20.10 -22.20 -0.59
N LEU A 220 -19.85 -20.88 -0.52
CA LEU A 220 -20.88 -19.87 -0.81
C LEU A 220 -21.29 -19.88 -2.29
N SER A 221 -20.31 -19.93 -3.20
CA SER A 221 -20.55 -20.07 -4.65
C SER A 221 -21.24 -21.40 -4.97
N GLY A 222 -20.85 -22.47 -4.28
CA GLY A 222 -21.49 -23.78 -4.35
C GLY A 222 -22.97 -23.75 -3.92
N LEU A 223 -23.28 -23.17 -2.77
CA LEU A 223 -24.64 -23.03 -2.25
C LEU A 223 -25.52 -22.16 -3.14
N LEU A 224 -24.97 -21.06 -3.68
CA LEU A 224 -25.69 -20.20 -4.61
C LEU A 224 -26.05 -20.96 -5.90
N SER A 225 -25.12 -21.76 -6.42
CA SER A 225 -25.38 -22.61 -7.59
C SER A 225 -26.49 -23.64 -7.31
N LEU A 226 -26.47 -24.31 -6.15
CA LEU A 226 -27.52 -25.25 -5.75
C LEU A 226 -28.90 -24.56 -5.61
N PHE A 227 -28.93 -23.33 -5.12
CA PHE A 227 -30.16 -22.54 -5.04
C PHE A 227 -30.73 -22.23 -6.44
N VAL A 228 -29.88 -21.78 -7.37
CA VAL A 228 -30.29 -21.51 -8.76
C VAL A 228 -30.81 -22.77 -9.44
N TRP A 229 -30.12 -23.90 -9.27
CA TRP A 229 -30.55 -25.19 -9.80
C TRP A 229 -31.87 -25.66 -9.18
N GLY A 230 -32.05 -25.50 -7.87
CA GLY A 230 -33.29 -25.82 -7.17
C GLY A 230 -34.50 -25.01 -7.69
N VAL A 231 -34.33 -23.70 -7.91
CA VAL A 231 -35.38 -22.83 -8.46
C VAL A 231 -35.67 -23.18 -9.92
N ALA A 232 -34.65 -23.44 -10.74
CA ALA A 232 -34.81 -23.84 -12.14
C ALA A 232 -35.54 -25.18 -12.27
N ALA A 233 -35.20 -26.18 -11.44
CA ALA A 233 -35.86 -27.48 -11.40
C ALA A 233 -37.33 -27.37 -10.99
N LYS A 234 -37.65 -26.52 -9.99
CA LYS A 234 -39.04 -26.27 -9.56
C LYS A 234 -39.89 -25.61 -10.65
N ARG A 235 -39.30 -24.75 -11.48
CA ARG A 235 -39.99 -24.12 -12.63
C ARG A 235 -40.30 -25.12 -13.75
N ARG A 236 -39.41 -26.09 -14.02
CA ARG A 236 -39.67 -27.12 -15.04
C ARG A 236 -40.83 -28.05 -14.69
N LYS A 237 -41.08 -28.33 -13.41
CA LYS A 237 -42.17 -29.22 -12.98
C LYS A 237 -43.57 -28.57 -13.05
N ARG A 238 -43.66 -27.24 -13.23
CA ARG A 238 -44.94 -26.50 -13.29
C ARG A 238 -45.40 -26.17 -14.72
N ARG A 239 -44.64 -26.54 -15.74
CA ARG A 239 -45.05 -26.52 -17.14
C ARG A 239 -45.34 -27.94 -17.58
#